data_AF-K9ZHB8-F1
#
_entry.id   AF-K9ZHB8-F1
#
_cell.length_a   1.000
_cell.length_b   1.000
_cell.length_c   1.000
_cell.angle_alpha   90.00
_cell.angle_beta   90.00
_cell.angle_gamma   90.00
#
_symmetry.space_group_name_H-M   'P 1'
#
loop_
_entity.id
_entity.type
_entity.pdbx_description
1 polymer ?
#
loop_
_entity_poly.entity_id
_entity_poly.type
_entity_poly.pdbx_seq_one_letter_code
_entity_poly.pdbx_strand_id
1 'polypeptide(L)'
;MEFDFNNLDPLLATLTDIFANIGDTKKVAILAEATATIEQIDYDNWNGGTDVYNLYLTIPGYLFSQIADEQENLEKEIQEKTSYVLRPYMKNWYIKWVVISPMLSSDTQWREKAKAFVEGQGINNQGRVRSDNIASKSCDGLLFRSQPEIYLYEGFKRLGVTFAPLAVFIRGGQDYRRIEPDFLIIKDGITMIVEVDGDTVHRELPAEAHDRLNMLTHEGAIAERVLASECNTPEKAKQCASRLIEILKKRKKNM
;
A
#
# COMPACT_ATOMS: atom_id res chain seq x y z
N MET A 1 -5.78 16.64 -29.84
CA MET A 1 -6.05 17.03 -28.45
C MET A 1 -4.73 17.49 -27.88
N GLU A 2 -4.67 18.69 -27.31
CA GLU A 2 -3.45 19.19 -26.65
C GLU A 2 -3.38 18.64 -25.23
N PHE A 3 -2.17 18.59 -24.66
CA PHE A 3 -1.98 18.14 -23.28
C PHE A 3 -2.38 19.27 -22.33
N ASP A 4 -3.25 18.97 -21.36
CA ASP A 4 -3.69 19.94 -20.36
C ASP A 4 -2.78 19.89 -19.12
N PHE A 5 -1.94 20.92 -18.97
CA PHE A 5 -1.02 21.03 -17.84
C PHE A 5 -1.74 21.29 -16.50
N ASN A 6 -3.02 21.70 -16.51
CA ASN A 6 -3.81 21.92 -15.30
C ASN A 6 -4.56 20.67 -14.83
N ASN A 7 -4.61 19.63 -15.66
CA ASN A 7 -5.29 18.38 -15.34
C ASN A 7 -4.41 17.17 -15.65
N LEU A 8 -3.66 16.73 -14.64
CA LEU A 8 -2.72 15.62 -14.75
C LEU A 8 -3.36 14.24 -14.47
N ASP A 9 -4.63 14.18 -14.06
CA ASP A 9 -5.31 12.92 -13.74
C ASP A 9 -5.29 11.91 -14.90
N PRO A 10 -5.54 12.29 -16.17
CA PRO A 10 -5.46 11.34 -17.29
C PRO A 10 -4.06 10.75 -17.48
N LEU A 11 -3.01 11.53 -17.21
CA LEU A 11 -1.62 11.05 -17.25
C LEU A 11 -1.37 10.07 -16.12
N LEU A 12 -1.73 10.42 -14.87
CA LEU A 12 -1.55 9.54 -13.71
C LEU A 12 -2.33 8.24 -13.85
N ALA A 13 -3.59 8.31 -14.31
CA ALA A 13 -4.42 7.13 -14.56
C ALA A 13 -3.77 6.20 -15.60
N THR A 14 -3.30 6.75 -16.71
CA THR A 14 -2.63 5.97 -17.77
C THR A 14 -1.34 5.31 -17.26
N LEU A 15 -0.52 6.04 -16.50
CA LEU A 15 0.71 5.49 -15.93
C LEU A 15 0.40 4.40 -14.90
N THR A 16 -0.62 4.63 -14.06
CA THR A 16 -1.08 3.65 -13.06
C THR A 16 -1.52 2.36 -13.74
N ASP A 17 -2.30 2.44 -14.82
CA ASP A 17 -2.72 1.27 -15.60
C ASP A 17 -1.52 0.54 -16.21
N ILE A 18 -0.54 1.26 -16.77
CA ILE A 18 0.68 0.66 -17.34
C ILE A 18 1.44 -0.14 -16.27
N PHE A 19 1.66 0.45 -15.09
CA PHE A 19 2.39 -0.19 -14.01
C PHE A 19 1.61 -1.34 -13.36
N ALA A 20 0.28 -1.18 -13.20
CA ALA A 20 -0.58 -2.24 -12.71
C ALA A 20 -0.57 -3.48 -13.62
N ASN A 21 -0.59 -3.29 -14.95
CA ASN A 21 -0.55 -4.39 -15.91
C ASN A 21 0.77 -5.18 -15.92
N ILE A 22 1.86 -4.61 -15.39
CA ILE A 22 3.14 -5.32 -15.24
C ILE A 22 3.43 -5.76 -13.80
N GLY A 23 2.46 -5.60 -12.88
CA GLY A 23 2.57 -6.03 -11.49
C GLY A 23 3.41 -5.11 -10.59
N ASP A 24 3.68 -3.87 -11.01
CA ASP A 24 4.51 -2.93 -10.22
C ASP A 24 3.68 -2.16 -9.19
N THR A 25 3.45 -2.81 -8.06
CA THR A 25 2.64 -2.31 -6.93
C THR A 25 3.20 -1.02 -6.33
N LYS A 26 4.53 -0.84 -6.30
CA LYS A 26 5.16 0.33 -5.69
C LYS A 26 4.86 1.59 -6.48
N LYS A 27 5.06 1.56 -7.80
CA LYS A 27 4.78 2.72 -8.67
C LYS A 27 3.29 3.01 -8.76
N VAL A 28 2.45 1.98 -8.73
CA VAL A 28 0.99 2.14 -8.59
C VAL A 28 0.64 2.89 -7.31
N ALA A 29 1.21 2.51 -6.17
CA ALA A 29 0.96 3.20 -4.89
C ALA A 29 1.43 4.66 -4.92
N ILE A 30 2.60 4.94 -5.51
CA ILE A 30 3.13 6.30 -5.67
C ILE A 30 2.16 7.15 -6.50
N LEU A 31 1.76 6.68 -7.69
CA LEU A 31 0.90 7.43 -8.60
C LEU A 31 -0.51 7.63 -8.05
N ALA A 32 -1.05 6.65 -7.32
CA ALA A 32 -2.39 6.72 -6.73
C ALA A 32 -2.49 7.67 -5.54
N GLU A 33 -1.42 7.82 -4.75
CA GLU A 33 -1.39 8.68 -3.55
C GLU A 33 -0.72 10.05 -3.81
N ALA A 34 -0.18 10.28 -5.01
CA ALA A 34 0.49 11.52 -5.36
C ALA A 34 -0.48 12.66 -5.66
N THR A 35 -0.17 13.85 -5.12
CA THR A 35 -0.62 15.11 -5.70
C THR A 35 0.38 15.55 -6.76
N ALA A 36 -0.01 15.51 -8.03
CA ALA A 36 0.86 15.84 -9.14
C ALA A 36 0.81 17.33 -9.50
N THR A 37 1.97 17.92 -9.78
CA THR A 37 2.10 19.26 -10.37
C THR A 37 3.16 19.24 -11.44
N ILE A 38 3.02 20.11 -12.44
CA ILE A 38 3.98 20.25 -13.53
C ILE A 38 4.43 21.71 -13.59
N GLU A 39 5.73 21.94 -13.57
CA GLU A 39 6.28 23.30 -13.58
C GLU A 39 7.35 23.43 -14.66
N GLN A 40 7.32 24.55 -15.36
CA GLN A 40 8.40 24.92 -16.28
C GLN A 40 9.61 25.35 -15.46
N ILE A 41 10.73 24.67 -15.68
CA ILE A 41 11.99 24.92 -14.98
C ILE A 41 13.04 25.60 -15.85
N ASP A 42 12.88 25.53 -17.17
CA ASP A 42 13.85 26.08 -18.12
C ASP A 42 13.18 26.35 -19.48
N TYR A 43 13.91 27.06 -20.34
CA TYR A 43 13.55 27.30 -21.73
C TYR A 43 14.83 27.36 -22.57
N ASP A 44 14.97 26.46 -23.55
CA ASP A 44 16.05 26.60 -24.51
C ASP A 44 15.68 27.59 -25.62
N ASN A 45 16.65 28.39 -26.07
CA ASN A 45 16.45 29.40 -27.12
C ASN A 45 16.86 28.87 -28.51
N TRP A 46 16.86 27.55 -28.73
CA TRP A 46 17.37 26.93 -29.95
C TRP A 46 16.23 26.49 -30.88
N ASN A 47 16.33 26.77 -32.18
CA ASN A 47 15.41 26.28 -33.23
C ASN A 47 13.89 26.46 -32.94
N GLY A 48 13.48 27.60 -32.39
CA GLY A 48 12.08 27.88 -32.03
C GLY A 48 11.78 27.70 -30.54
N GLY A 49 12.75 27.17 -29.81
CA GLY A 49 12.81 27.06 -28.37
C GLY A 49 11.96 25.94 -27.79
N THR A 50 12.47 25.33 -26.73
CA THR A 50 11.87 24.18 -26.08
C THR A 50 11.63 24.47 -24.61
N ASP A 51 10.37 24.40 -24.18
CA ASP A 51 10.01 24.52 -22.77
C ASP A 51 10.38 23.23 -22.03
N VAL A 52 11.07 23.38 -20.89
CA VAL A 52 11.55 22.25 -20.11
C VAL A 52 10.77 22.18 -18.81
N TYR A 53 10.11 21.05 -18.57
CA TYR A 53 9.24 20.86 -17.41
C TYR A 53 9.77 19.80 -16.45
N ASN A 54 9.43 19.95 -15.17
CA ASN A 54 9.49 18.87 -14.19
C ASN A 54 8.07 18.46 -13.80
N LEU A 55 7.87 17.15 -13.60
CA LEU A 55 6.68 16.59 -12.98
C LEU A 55 6.98 16.27 -11.52
N TYR A 56 6.32 16.94 -10.59
CA TYR A 56 6.44 16.67 -9.16
C TYR A 56 5.29 15.77 -8.71
N LEU A 57 5.63 14.67 -8.05
CA LEU A 57 4.71 13.74 -7.42
C LEU A 57 4.86 13.88 -5.90
N THR A 58 3.96 14.63 -5.28
CA THR A 58 4.01 14.87 -3.83
C THR A 58 3.21 13.79 -3.10
N ILE A 59 3.88 12.95 -2.32
CA ILE A 59 3.30 11.76 -1.66
C ILE A 59 3.34 11.87 -0.12
N PRO A 60 2.50 11.13 0.62
CA PRO A 60 2.55 11.12 2.08
C PRO A 60 3.92 10.69 2.65
N GLY A 61 4.35 11.30 3.76
CA GLY A 61 5.69 11.06 4.32
C GLY A 61 5.98 9.61 4.75
N TYR A 62 4.96 8.83 5.15
CA TYR A 62 5.12 7.41 5.45
C TYR A 62 5.39 6.57 4.19
N LEU A 63 4.87 7.00 3.03
CA LEU A 63 5.09 6.33 1.74
C LEU A 63 6.49 6.68 1.24
N PHE A 64 6.86 7.96 1.31
CA PHE A 64 8.21 8.43 0.97
C PHE A 64 9.30 7.69 1.76
N SER A 65 9.10 7.50 3.07
CA SER A 65 10.04 6.77 3.94
C SER A 65 10.24 5.30 3.53
N GLN A 66 9.25 4.67 2.86
CA GLN A 66 9.34 3.29 2.39
C GLN A 66 10.12 3.14 1.09
N ILE A 67 10.27 4.22 0.31
CA ILE A 67 10.91 4.22 -1.00
C ILE A 67 12.24 4.99 -1.03
N ALA A 68 12.66 5.58 0.09
CA ALA A 68 13.79 6.53 0.14
C ALA A 68 15.09 5.94 -0.44
N ASP A 69 15.37 4.65 -0.20
CA ASP A 69 16.57 3.97 -0.68
C ASP A 69 16.57 3.69 -2.19
N GLU A 70 15.41 3.73 -2.84
CA GLU A 70 15.21 3.41 -4.26
C GLU A 70 14.56 4.57 -5.05
N GLN A 71 14.43 5.75 -4.42
CA GLN A 71 13.72 6.89 -4.96
C GLN A 71 14.19 7.28 -6.36
N GLU A 72 15.51 7.43 -6.55
CA GLU A 72 16.09 7.85 -7.83
C GLU A 72 15.77 6.86 -8.96
N ASN A 73 15.77 5.55 -8.65
CA ASN A 73 15.42 4.53 -9.63
C ASN A 73 13.93 4.58 -9.98
N LEU A 74 13.06 4.76 -8.99
CA LEU A 74 11.62 4.90 -9.20
C LEU A 74 11.29 6.15 -10.02
N GLU A 75 11.91 7.29 -9.71
CA GLU A 75 11.76 8.54 -10.46
C GLU A 75 12.14 8.36 -11.93
N LYS A 76 13.28 7.73 -12.21
CA LYS A 76 13.74 7.45 -13.57
C LYS A 76 12.79 6.55 -14.33
N GLU A 77 12.35 5.44 -13.73
CA GLU A 77 11.44 4.51 -14.40
C GLU A 77 10.07 5.13 -14.67
N ILE A 78 9.54 5.95 -13.75
CA ILE A 78 8.31 6.71 -13.99
C ILE A 78 8.53 7.73 -15.11
N GLN A 79 9.63 8.47 -15.08
CA GLN A 79 10.00 9.44 -16.12
C GLN A 79 10.02 8.81 -17.50
N GLU A 80 10.67 7.65 -17.66
CA GLU A 80 10.73 6.93 -18.93
C GLU A 80 9.32 6.60 -19.46
N LYS A 81 8.41 6.10 -18.61
CA LYS A 81 7.02 5.83 -19.01
C LYS A 81 6.24 7.10 -19.30
N THR A 82 6.43 8.15 -18.51
CA THR A 82 5.84 9.48 -18.73
C THR A 82 6.21 10.00 -20.12
N SER A 83 7.49 9.91 -20.51
CA SER A 83 7.94 10.31 -21.84
C SER A 83 7.27 9.51 -22.97
N TYR A 84 7.03 8.21 -22.79
CA TYR A 84 6.32 7.41 -23.78
C TYR A 84 4.85 7.81 -23.93
N VAL A 85 4.15 8.02 -22.80
CA VAL A 85 2.75 8.43 -22.79
C VAL A 85 2.57 9.82 -23.42
N LEU A 86 3.48 10.74 -23.13
CA LEU A 86 3.38 12.13 -23.57
C LEU A 86 3.96 12.39 -24.98
N ARG A 87 4.68 11.43 -25.57
CA ARG A 87 5.32 11.56 -26.89
C ARG A 87 4.39 12.10 -27.99
N PRO A 88 3.09 11.72 -28.10
CA PRO A 88 2.20 12.27 -29.12
C PRO A 88 1.85 13.76 -28.94
N TYR A 89 2.08 14.31 -27.74
CA TYR A 89 1.69 15.66 -27.35
C TYR A 89 2.88 16.64 -27.27
N MET A 90 4.10 16.12 -27.10
CA MET A 90 5.35 16.88 -27.04
C MET A 90 5.73 17.42 -28.43
N LYS A 91 5.56 18.72 -28.65
CA LYS A 91 5.97 19.40 -29.90
C LYS A 91 7.19 20.29 -29.70
N ASN A 92 7.15 21.15 -28.69
CA ASN A 92 8.24 22.08 -28.32
C ASN A 92 8.43 22.10 -26.80
N TRP A 93 8.18 20.96 -26.15
CA TRP A 93 8.38 20.83 -24.72
C TRP A 93 8.65 19.37 -24.35
N TYR A 94 9.31 19.16 -23.22
CA TYR A 94 9.50 17.82 -22.67
C TYR A 94 9.57 17.83 -21.14
N ILE A 95 9.33 16.66 -20.54
CA ILE A 95 9.58 16.42 -19.11
C ILE A 95 11.05 16.04 -18.94
N LYS A 96 11.80 16.85 -18.22
CA LYS A 96 13.21 16.60 -17.89
C LYS A 96 13.33 15.60 -16.74
N TRP A 97 12.58 15.82 -15.66
CA TRP A 97 12.61 14.96 -14.47
C TRP A 97 11.20 14.70 -13.94
N VAL A 98 11.02 13.50 -13.40
CA VAL A 98 9.97 13.21 -12.43
C VAL A 98 10.62 13.26 -11.06
N VAL A 99 10.03 14.02 -10.14
CA VAL A 99 10.56 14.22 -8.79
C VAL A 99 9.52 13.76 -7.79
N ILE A 100 9.84 12.77 -6.99
CA ILE A 100 9.00 12.30 -5.89
C ILE A 100 9.42 13.06 -4.64
N SER A 101 8.46 13.68 -3.96
CA SER A 101 8.75 14.46 -2.75
C SER A 101 7.73 14.19 -1.65
N PRO A 102 8.12 14.29 -0.37
CA PRO A 102 7.17 14.13 0.73
C PRO A 102 6.28 15.36 0.85
N MET A 103 4.99 15.12 1.09
CA MET A 103 4.03 16.15 1.45
C MET A 103 4.40 16.76 2.81
N LEU A 104 4.44 18.09 2.86
CA LEU A 104 4.66 18.79 4.12
C LEU A 104 3.48 18.55 5.06
N SER A 105 3.79 18.09 6.28
CA SER A 105 2.78 17.87 7.31
C SER A 105 2.33 19.19 7.92
N SER A 106 1.02 19.36 8.06
CA SER A 106 0.38 20.46 8.78
C SER A 106 0.00 20.09 10.22
N ASP A 107 0.48 18.96 10.73
CA ASP A 107 0.17 18.46 12.07
C ASP A 107 0.69 19.40 13.16
N THR A 108 -0.22 20.12 13.82
CA THR A 108 0.13 21.09 14.87
C THR A 108 0.66 20.45 16.14
N GLN A 109 0.46 19.14 16.33
CA GLN A 109 0.90 18.37 17.50
C GLN A 109 2.15 17.53 17.23
N TRP A 110 2.85 17.78 16.12
CA TRP A 110 3.99 16.95 15.71
C TRP A 110 5.10 16.88 16.76
N ARG A 111 5.27 17.95 17.57
CA ARG A 111 6.29 18.00 18.64
C ARG A 111 5.94 17.08 19.79
N GLU A 112 4.68 17.07 20.21
CA GLU A 112 4.17 16.19 21.26
C GLU A 112 4.23 14.73 20.80
N LYS A 113 3.81 14.45 19.57
CA LYS A 113 3.88 13.10 18.98
C LYS A 113 5.32 12.61 18.84
N ALA A 114 6.25 13.48 18.43
CA ALA A 114 7.66 13.13 18.34
C ALA A 114 8.27 12.83 19.71
N LYS A 115 7.93 13.62 20.75
CA LYS A 115 8.34 13.33 22.14
C LYS A 115 7.79 11.99 22.61
N ALA A 116 6.49 11.75 22.41
CA ALA A 116 5.84 10.48 22.75
C ALA A 116 6.53 9.29 22.06
N PHE A 117 6.87 9.42 20.77
CA PHE A 117 7.60 8.39 20.03
C PHE A 117 8.99 8.11 20.61
N VAL A 118 9.77 9.14 20.94
CA VAL A 118 11.09 8.99 21.60
C VAL A 118 10.97 8.36 22.99
N GLU A 119 9.87 8.64 23.68
CA GLU A 119 9.52 8.03 24.97
C GLU A 119 8.95 6.60 24.82
N GLY A 120 8.87 6.06 23.60
CA GLY A 120 8.39 4.71 23.30
C GLY A 120 6.88 4.56 23.22
N GLN A 121 6.11 5.64 23.34
CA GLN A 121 4.67 5.64 23.17
C GLN A 121 4.33 5.56 21.67
N GLY A 122 3.54 4.56 21.26
CA GLY A 122 3.15 4.38 19.86
C GLY A 122 4.17 3.63 18.99
N ILE A 123 5.23 3.07 19.58
CA ILE A 123 6.06 2.05 18.91
C ILE A 123 5.25 0.76 18.85
N ASN A 124 4.95 0.30 17.63
CA ASN A 124 4.33 -1.00 17.40
C ASN A 124 5.31 -1.91 16.64
N ASN A 125 5.08 -3.22 16.72
CA ASN A 125 5.89 -4.24 16.07
C ASN A 125 5.39 -4.61 14.67
N GLN A 126 4.52 -3.79 14.05
CA GLN A 126 4.10 -4.03 12.67
C GLN A 126 5.31 -3.89 11.77
N GLY A 127 5.46 -4.80 10.81
CA GLY A 127 6.59 -4.74 9.92
C GLY A 127 6.46 -3.52 9.01
N ARG A 128 7.36 -2.57 9.22
CA ARG A 128 7.42 -1.32 8.47
C ARG A 128 8.19 -1.44 7.16
N VAL A 129 8.94 -2.52 6.95
CA VAL A 129 9.94 -2.61 5.89
C VAL A 129 10.07 -4.06 5.39
N ARG A 130 10.09 -4.21 4.05
CA ARG A 130 10.43 -5.42 3.25
C ARG A 130 9.28 -6.34 2.77
N SER A 131 8.15 -5.80 2.33
CA SER A 131 7.25 -6.53 1.43
C SER A 131 7.17 -5.83 0.07
N ASP A 132 7.02 -6.61 -1.01
CA ASP A 132 6.72 -6.08 -2.35
C ASP A 132 5.39 -5.30 -2.38
N ASN A 133 4.57 -5.44 -1.33
CA ASN A 133 3.33 -4.72 -1.12
C ASN A 133 3.47 -3.70 0.02
N ILE A 134 3.60 -2.42 -0.32
CA ILE A 134 3.80 -1.29 0.61
C ILE A 134 2.52 -1.08 1.44
N ALA A 135 2.66 -0.96 2.77
CA ALA A 135 1.56 -0.55 3.64
C ALA A 135 1.37 0.98 3.52
N SER A 136 0.53 1.39 2.58
CA SER A 136 0.33 2.79 2.21
C SER A 136 -0.80 3.48 2.95
N LYS A 137 -1.47 2.84 3.93
CA LYS A 137 -2.56 3.48 4.69
C LYS A 137 -2.32 3.37 6.18
N SER A 138 -2.92 4.28 6.95
CA SER A 138 -2.84 4.27 8.41
C SER A 138 -4.18 4.58 9.09
N CYS A 139 -4.42 3.97 10.24
CA CYS A 139 -5.59 4.17 11.09
C CYS A 139 -5.21 3.87 12.54
N ASP A 140 -5.59 4.72 13.50
CA ASP A 140 -5.29 4.56 14.94
C ASP A 140 -3.81 4.28 15.27
N GLY A 141 -2.88 4.85 14.50
CA GLY A 141 -1.44 4.64 14.67
C GLY A 141 -0.93 3.29 14.17
N LEU A 142 -1.78 2.51 13.47
CA LEU A 142 -1.47 1.24 12.82
C LEU A 142 -1.41 1.41 11.30
N LEU A 143 -0.63 0.56 10.63
CA LEU A 143 -0.47 0.52 9.18
C LEU A 143 -1.39 -0.55 8.55
N PHE A 144 -1.79 -0.28 7.31
CA PHE A 144 -2.65 -1.14 6.46
C PHE A 144 -2.22 -1.01 5.00
N ARG A 145 -2.49 -2.03 4.19
CA ARG A 145 -2.17 -2.05 2.74
C ARG A 145 -3.33 -1.55 1.89
N SER A 146 -4.56 -1.63 2.38
CA SER A 146 -5.75 -1.25 1.60
C SER A 146 -6.88 -0.65 2.45
N GLN A 147 -7.82 0.07 1.81
CA GLN A 147 -9.01 0.61 2.48
C GLN A 147 -9.98 -0.49 2.97
N PRO A 148 -10.21 -1.59 2.23
CA PRO A 148 -10.97 -2.74 2.73
C PRO A 148 -10.41 -3.34 4.02
N GLU A 149 -9.09 -3.39 4.20
CA GLU A 149 -8.48 -3.80 5.47
C GLU A 149 -8.85 -2.85 6.62
N ILE A 150 -8.81 -1.53 6.41
CA ILE A 150 -9.22 -0.55 7.43
C ILE A 150 -10.69 -0.75 7.82
N TYR A 151 -11.57 -1.01 6.85
CA TYR A 151 -12.97 -1.30 7.15
C TYR A 151 -13.13 -2.61 7.93
N LEU A 152 -12.35 -3.63 7.61
CA LEU A 152 -12.36 -4.91 8.33
C LEU A 152 -11.82 -4.77 9.76
N TYR A 153 -10.75 -3.99 9.95
CA TYR A 153 -10.21 -3.58 11.26
C TYR A 153 -11.29 -2.95 12.15
N GLU A 154 -12.04 -1.97 11.61
CA GLU A 154 -13.16 -1.35 12.32
C GLU A 154 -14.29 -2.35 12.62
N GLY A 155 -14.54 -3.28 11.71
CA GLY A 155 -15.46 -4.40 11.91
C GLY A 155 -15.08 -5.26 13.12
N PHE A 156 -13.81 -5.65 13.24
CA PHE A 156 -13.31 -6.42 14.37
C PHE A 156 -13.36 -5.65 15.69
N LYS A 157 -12.98 -4.36 15.70
CA LYS A 157 -13.11 -3.50 16.89
C LYS A 157 -14.54 -3.47 17.43
N ARG A 158 -15.52 -3.27 16.55
CA ARG A 158 -16.94 -3.22 16.93
C ARG A 158 -17.46 -4.55 17.49
N LEU A 159 -16.88 -5.67 17.06
CA LEU A 159 -17.23 -7.00 17.56
C LEU A 159 -16.52 -7.37 18.87
N GLY A 160 -15.58 -6.54 19.35
CA GLY A 160 -14.86 -6.79 20.60
C GLY A 160 -14.02 -8.07 20.56
N VAL A 161 -13.49 -8.44 19.40
CA VAL A 161 -12.54 -9.57 19.28
C VAL A 161 -11.11 -9.08 19.51
N THR A 162 -10.23 -9.97 19.97
CA THR A 162 -8.80 -9.70 20.08
C THR A 162 -8.12 -10.03 18.76
N PHE A 163 -7.38 -9.08 18.19
CA PHE A 163 -6.74 -9.25 16.90
C PHE A 163 -5.54 -8.31 16.74
N ALA A 164 -4.69 -8.57 15.76
CA ALA A 164 -3.53 -7.76 15.40
C ALA A 164 -3.45 -7.61 13.86
N PRO A 165 -3.44 -6.37 13.31
CA PRO A 165 -3.19 -6.14 11.89
C PRO A 165 -1.70 -6.20 11.56
N LEU A 166 -1.34 -6.70 10.37
CA LEU A 166 0.05 -6.82 9.88
C LEU A 166 1.01 -7.44 10.91
N ALA A 167 0.57 -8.55 11.51
CA ALA A 167 1.35 -9.24 12.53
C ALA A 167 2.59 -9.90 11.92
N VAL A 168 3.78 -9.55 12.40
CA VAL A 168 5.04 -10.15 11.93
C VAL A 168 5.26 -11.49 12.62
N PHE A 169 5.36 -12.56 11.83
CA PHE A 169 5.77 -13.88 12.30
C PHE A 169 7.14 -14.25 11.74
N ILE A 170 7.99 -14.81 12.61
CA ILE A 170 9.34 -15.26 12.27
C ILE A 170 9.49 -16.73 12.64
N ARG A 171 9.96 -17.56 11.70
CA ARG A 171 10.50 -18.89 11.97
C ARG A 171 11.99 -18.83 11.68
N GLY A 172 12.79 -18.91 12.74
CA GLY A 172 14.22 -19.17 12.63
C GLY A 172 14.51 -20.66 12.49
N GLY A 173 15.79 -21.02 12.41
CA GLY A 173 16.25 -22.40 12.22
C GLY A 173 17.24 -22.49 11.06
N GLN A 174 17.29 -23.65 10.40
CA GLN A 174 18.11 -23.83 9.19
C GLN A 174 17.65 -22.91 8.05
N ASP A 175 16.34 -22.71 7.93
CA ASP A 175 15.74 -21.77 6.98
C ASP A 175 15.03 -20.64 7.73
N TYR A 176 15.38 -19.40 7.37
CA TYR A 176 14.66 -18.22 7.87
C TYR A 176 13.39 -18.01 7.06
N ARG A 177 12.24 -17.91 7.73
CA ARG A 177 10.98 -17.48 7.13
C ARG A 177 10.35 -16.34 7.90
N ARG A 178 9.82 -15.37 7.15
CA ARG A 178 9.08 -14.22 7.68
C ARG A 178 7.79 -14.08 6.90
N ILE A 179 6.67 -13.94 7.60
CA ILE A 179 5.37 -13.69 6.98
C ILE A 179 4.58 -12.63 7.75
N GLU A 180 3.67 -11.97 7.03
CA GLU A 180 2.87 -10.86 7.54
C GLU A 180 1.44 -10.94 6.98
N PRO A 181 0.58 -11.79 7.58
CA PRO A 181 -0.83 -11.78 7.24
C PRO A 181 -1.46 -10.43 7.56
N ASP A 182 -2.52 -10.09 6.82
CA ASP A 182 -3.22 -8.82 7.02
C ASP A 182 -3.82 -8.74 8.42
N PHE A 183 -4.38 -9.84 8.92
CA PHE A 183 -4.87 -9.94 10.29
C PHE A 183 -4.53 -11.27 10.95
N LEU A 184 -4.22 -11.20 12.24
CA LEU A 184 -4.27 -12.32 13.19
C LEU A 184 -5.44 -12.10 14.13
N ILE A 185 -6.32 -13.08 14.28
CA ILE A 185 -7.46 -13.06 15.20
C ILE A 185 -7.26 -14.16 16.24
N ILE A 186 -7.40 -13.80 17.52
CA ILE A 186 -7.36 -14.74 18.63
C ILE A 186 -8.71 -14.72 19.32
N LYS A 187 -9.38 -15.87 19.37
CA LYS A 187 -10.64 -16.01 20.09
C LYS A 187 -10.73 -17.40 20.69
N ASP A 188 -11.03 -17.47 21.98
CA ASP A 188 -11.34 -18.74 22.65
C ASP A 188 -10.20 -19.80 22.56
N GLY A 189 -8.94 -19.34 22.49
CA GLY A 189 -7.76 -20.21 22.34
C GLY A 189 -7.50 -20.65 20.89
N ILE A 190 -8.32 -20.23 19.93
CA ILE A 190 -8.15 -20.51 18.51
C ILE A 190 -7.57 -19.28 17.83
N THR A 191 -6.60 -19.54 16.96
CA THR A 191 -5.94 -18.52 16.16
C THR A 191 -6.38 -18.65 14.70
N MET A 192 -6.77 -17.53 14.10
CA MET A 192 -7.06 -17.43 12.67
C MET A 192 -6.23 -16.32 12.05
N ILE A 193 -5.62 -16.59 10.91
CA ILE A 193 -5.03 -15.59 10.04
C ILE A 193 -6.00 -15.28 8.90
N VAL A 194 -6.08 -14.01 8.52
CA VAL A 194 -6.94 -13.53 7.44
C VAL A 194 -6.09 -12.75 6.45
N GLU A 195 -6.26 -13.06 5.17
CA GLU A 195 -5.68 -12.34 4.03
C GLU A 195 -6.82 -11.71 3.22
N VAL A 196 -6.66 -10.43 2.87
CA VAL A 196 -7.59 -9.63 2.07
C VAL A 196 -7.07 -9.56 0.64
N ASP A 197 -7.61 -10.41 -0.23
CA ASP A 197 -7.17 -10.52 -1.62
C ASP A 197 -7.80 -9.41 -2.49
N GLY A 198 -7.00 -8.75 -3.33
CA GLY A 198 -7.49 -7.78 -4.32
C GLY A 198 -8.39 -8.42 -5.39
N ASP A 199 -9.41 -7.68 -5.85
CA ASP A 199 -10.40 -8.21 -6.81
C ASP A 199 -9.82 -8.37 -8.24
N THR A 200 -8.73 -7.67 -8.57
CA THR A 200 -8.08 -7.67 -9.89
C THR A 200 -6.70 -8.33 -9.81
N VAL A 201 -6.63 -9.57 -10.29
CA VAL A 201 -5.47 -10.27 -10.88
C VAL A 201 -4.12 -10.14 -10.15
N HIS A 202 -4.00 -10.81 -9.00
CA HIS A 202 -2.88 -11.71 -8.68
C HIS A 202 -3.42 -12.76 -7.71
N ARG A 203 -4.04 -13.81 -8.23
CA ARG A 203 -4.12 -15.05 -7.45
C ARG A 203 -2.71 -15.60 -7.41
N GLU A 204 -1.99 -15.43 -6.31
CA GLU A 204 -0.88 -16.33 -5.97
C GLU A 204 -1.33 -17.75 -6.36
N LEU A 205 -0.47 -18.52 -7.03
CA LEU A 205 -0.82 -19.89 -7.33
C LEU A 205 -1.20 -20.56 -5.99
N PRO A 206 -2.26 -21.39 -5.94
CA PRO A 206 -2.69 -22.02 -4.69
C PRO A 206 -1.55 -22.69 -3.92
N ALA A 207 -0.51 -23.17 -4.62
CA ALA A 207 0.71 -23.70 -4.04
C ALA A 207 1.57 -22.65 -3.33
N GLU A 208 1.84 -21.49 -3.94
CA GLU A 208 2.67 -20.42 -3.36
C GLU A 208 1.97 -19.77 -2.15
N ALA A 209 0.66 -19.56 -2.28
CA ALA A 209 -0.23 -19.12 -1.22
C ALA A 209 -0.24 -20.08 -0.03
N HIS A 210 -0.31 -21.39 -0.31
CA HIS A 210 -0.26 -22.44 0.70
C HIS A 210 1.11 -22.45 1.38
N ASP A 211 2.21 -22.41 0.61
CA ASP A 211 3.57 -22.43 1.13
C ASP A 211 3.92 -21.24 2.03
N ARG A 212 3.37 -20.05 1.75
CA ARG A 212 3.50 -18.86 2.60
C ARG A 212 2.85 -19.06 3.96
N LEU A 213 1.62 -19.56 3.99
CA LEU A 213 0.83 -19.70 5.22
C LEU A 213 1.06 -21.03 5.97
N ASN A 214 1.70 -22.00 5.32
CA ASN A 214 2.08 -23.30 5.90
C ASN A 214 2.88 -23.17 7.20
N MET A 215 3.62 -22.07 7.36
CA MET A 215 4.31 -21.78 8.61
C MET A 215 3.36 -21.74 9.80
N LEU A 216 2.18 -21.14 9.68
CA LEU A 216 1.25 -20.99 10.81
C LEU A 216 0.19 -22.07 10.84
N THR A 217 -0.27 -22.54 9.67
CA THR A 217 -1.29 -23.59 9.63
C THR A 217 -0.78 -24.92 10.18
N HIS A 218 0.51 -25.24 9.99
CA HIS A 218 1.13 -26.41 10.64
C HIS A 218 1.20 -26.32 12.17
N GLU A 219 1.16 -25.11 12.73
CA GLU A 219 1.12 -24.87 14.18
C GLU A 219 -0.32 -24.80 14.72
N GLY A 220 -1.32 -25.07 13.87
CA GLY A 220 -2.74 -25.12 14.24
C GLY A 220 -3.51 -23.81 14.00
N ALA A 221 -2.92 -22.81 13.34
CA ALA A 221 -3.66 -21.62 12.93
C ALA A 221 -4.63 -21.94 11.76
N ILE A 222 -5.81 -21.33 11.78
CA ILE A 222 -6.77 -21.40 10.67
C ILE A 222 -6.46 -20.29 9.68
N ALA A 223 -6.40 -20.57 8.38
CA ALA A 223 -6.23 -19.55 7.36
C ALA A 223 -7.54 -19.31 6.61
N GLU A 224 -7.97 -18.05 6.55
CA GLU A 224 -9.13 -17.62 5.75
C GLU A 224 -8.71 -16.52 4.77
N ARG A 225 -9.28 -16.56 3.57
CA ARG A 225 -9.11 -15.51 2.56
C ARG A 225 -10.46 -14.83 2.34
N VAL A 226 -10.44 -13.51 2.20
CA VAL A 226 -11.62 -12.70 1.91
C VAL A 226 -11.31 -11.77 0.74
N LEU A 227 -12.29 -11.53 -0.12
CA LEU A 227 -12.10 -10.60 -1.22
C LEU A 227 -12.20 -9.15 -0.73
N ALA A 228 -11.41 -8.25 -1.31
CA ALA A 228 -11.51 -6.82 -1.08
C ALA A 228 -12.94 -6.31 -1.29
N SER A 229 -13.66 -6.81 -2.30
CA SER A 229 -15.08 -6.49 -2.57
C SER A 229 -16.06 -6.93 -1.47
N GLU A 230 -15.70 -7.89 -0.62
CA GLU A 230 -16.47 -8.29 0.57
C GLU A 230 -16.23 -7.34 1.75
N CYS A 231 -15.23 -6.47 1.68
CA CYS A 231 -14.87 -5.53 2.75
C CYS A 231 -14.84 -4.08 2.26
N ASN A 232 -15.29 -3.78 1.04
CA ASN A 232 -15.13 -2.45 0.42
C ASN A 232 -16.09 -1.36 0.93
N THR A 233 -16.97 -1.68 1.88
CA THR A 233 -17.76 -0.70 2.63
C THR A 233 -17.80 -1.09 4.11
N PRO A 234 -18.07 -0.15 5.04
CA PRO A 234 -18.18 -0.45 6.47
C PRO A 234 -19.23 -1.53 6.78
N GLU A 235 -20.37 -1.52 6.11
CA GLU A 235 -21.45 -2.51 6.30
C GLU A 235 -21.03 -3.90 5.86
N LYS A 236 -20.40 -4.01 4.69
CA LYS A 236 -19.90 -5.28 4.16
C LYS A 236 -18.76 -5.83 5.02
N ALA A 237 -17.82 -4.98 5.42
CA ALA A 237 -16.74 -5.36 6.31
C ALA A 237 -17.25 -5.86 7.68
N LYS A 238 -18.30 -5.25 8.23
CA LYS A 238 -18.97 -5.75 9.44
C LYS A 238 -19.57 -7.14 9.24
N GLN A 239 -20.21 -7.39 8.09
CA GLN A 239 -20.76 -8.71 7.75
C GLN A 239 -19.64 -9.75 7.59
N CYS A 240 -18.56 -9.39 6.89
CA CYS A 240 -17.36 -10.21 6.72
C CYS A 240 -16.72 -10.56 8.07
N ALA A 241 -16.46 -9.57 8.92
CA ALA A 241 -15.92 -9.78 10.27
C ALA A 241 -16.81 -10.73 11.08
N SER A 242 -18.14 -10.54 11.04
CA SER A 242 -19.09 -11.41 11.74
C SER A 242 -19.01 -12.86 11.23
N ARG A 243 -18.91 -13.06 9.91
CA ARG A 243 -18.74 -14.38 9.28
C ARG A 243 -17.47 -15.07 9.75
N LEU A 244 -16.34 -14.37 9.79
CA LEU A 244 -15.05 -14.91 10.26
C LEU A 244 -15.11 -15.34 11.73
N ILE A 245 -15.76 -14.53 12.59
CA ILE A 245 -15.96 -14.89 13.99
C ILE A 245 -16.87 -16.12 14.15
N GLU A 246 -17.89 -16.28 13.31
CA GLU A 246 -18.72 -17.50 13.32
C GLU A 246 -17.95 -18.75 12.86
N ILE A 247 -17.01 -18.61 11.92
CA ILE A 247 -16.12 -19.72 11.52
C ILE A 247 -15.26 -20.17 12.72
N LEU A 248 -14.65 -19.23 13.44
CA LEU A 248 -13.89 -19.51 14.66
C LEU A 248 -14.74 -20.27 15.71
N LYS A 249 -15.97 -19.80 15.95
CA LYS A 249 -16.89 -20.46 16.91
C LYS A 249 -17.25 -21.88 16.48
N LYS A 250 -17.50 -22.12 15.19
CA LYS A 250 -17.83 -23.46 14.69
C LYS A 250 -16.64 -24.41 14.83
N ARG A 251 -15.43 -23.93 14.55
CA ARG A 251 -14.20 -24.73 14.70
C ARG A 251 -13.96 -25.14 16.15
N LYS A 252 -14.18 -24.23 17.11
CA LYS A 252 -14.11 -24.55 18.55
C LYS A 252 -15.03 -25.70 18.95
N LYS A 253 -16.25 -25.76 18.39
CA LYS A 253 -17.21 -26.81 18.71
C LYS A 253 -16.80 -28.19 18.18
N ASN A 254 -15.88 -28.23 17.20
CA ASN A 254 -15.43 -29.44 16.54
C ASN A 254 -14.05 -29.91 17.03
N MET A 255 -13.44 -29.20 17.97
CA MET A 255 -12.20 -29.57 18.68
C MET A 255 -12.55 -30.15 20.05
#